data_AF-A0A924MKJ1-F1
#
_entry.id   AF-A0A924MKJ1-F1
#
_cell.length_a   1.000
_cell.length_b   1.000
_cell.length_c   1.000
_cell.angle_alpha   90.00
_cell.angle_beta   90.00
_cell.angle_gamma   90.00
#
_symmetry.space_group_name_H-M   'P 1'
#
loop_
_entity.id
_entity.type
_entity.pdbx_description
1 polymer ?
#
loop_
_entity_poly.entity_id
_entity_poly.type
_entity_poly.pdbx_seq_one_letter_code
_entity_poly.pdbx_strand_id
1 'polypeptide(L)'
;LLGLLGLRIQPSSPLDIQYWSTTPYLFGAEQAVKYSLRPTSKRRSEKPDKPGEDYLAEAMQAHLAKQEASFDFCVQLQATGMPIEDASQRWDERRSPLVKVATLTIPVQKFRTAQRQELAERLSFAPDHALPDHAPLGGLNRARIKIYSALSKFRHKRDKRHSLG
;
A
#
# COMPACT_ATOMS: atom_id res chain seq x y z
N LEU A 1 3.81 10.72 -18.90
CA LEU A 1 4.56 11.21 -17.72
C LEU A 1 4.08 12.57 -17.15
N LEU A 2 3.21 13.32 -17.83
CA LEU A 2 2.82 14.69 -17.43
C LEU A 2 1.62 14.80 -16.46
N GLY A 3 0.96 13.71 -16.08
CA GLY A 3 -0.22 13.73 -15.20
C GLY A 3 0.05 13.55 -13.70
N LEU A 4 1.29 13.21 -13.30
CA LEU A 4 1.65 12.87 -11.91
C LEU A 4 2.41 14.00 -11.18
N LEU A 5 2.76 15.10 -11.86
CA LEU A 5 3.54 16.21 -11.31
C LEU A 5 2.72 17.22 -10.51
N GLY A 6 1.38 17.10 -10.47
CA GLY A 6 0.49 18.17 -10.00
C GLY A 6 -0.02 18.10 -8.56
N LEU A 7 0.19 17.01 -7.82
CA LEU A 7 -0.33 16.89 -6.45
C LEU A 7 0.74 16.32 -5.52
N ARG A 8 1.53 17.20 -4.90
CA ARG A 8 2.16 16.87 -3.62
C ARG A 8 1.03 16.78 -2.59
N ILE A 9 0.36 15.63 -2.54
CA ILE A 9 -0.62 15.34 -1.50
C ILE A 9 0.14 15.34 -0.19
N GLN A 10 -0.20 16.29 0.69
CA GLN A 10 0.26 16.31 2.07
C GLN A 10 -0.92 15.90 2.96
N PRO A 11 -1.10 14.59 3.20
CA PRO A 11 -2.27 14.11 3.90
C PRO A 11 -2.26 14.53 5.37
N SER A 12 -3.45 14.59 5.97
CA SER A 12 -3.61 14.73 7.42
C SER A 12 -3.11 13.51 8.19
N SER A 13 -3.29 12.31 7.61
CA SER A 13 -2.86 11.04 8.17
C SER A 13 -2.77 9.99 7.06
N PRO A 14 -1.86 9.01 7.16
CA PRO A 14 -1.88 7.78 6.36
C PRO A 14 -3.23 7.04 6.42
N LEU A 15 -3.99 7.18 7.53
CA LEU A 15 -5.29 6.55 7.69
C LEU A 15 -6.41 7.21 6.86
N ASP A 16 -6.15 8.38 6.27
CA ASP A 16 -7.16 9.21 5.60
C ASP A 16 -7.06 9.19 4.07
N ILE A 17 -6.06 8.50 3.52
CA ILE A 17 -5.81 8.44 2.06
C ILE A 17 -6.13 7.07 1.48
N GLN A 18 -6.47 7.08 0.20
CA GLN A 18 -6.61 5.87 -0.58
C GLN A 18 -5.23 5.37 -1.03
N TYR A 19 -5.08 4.05 -1.07
CA TYR A 19 -3.90 3.37 -1.59
C TYR A 19 -4.26 2.56 -2.82
N TRP A 20 -3.29 2.36 -3.71
CA TRP A 20 -3.42 1.57 -4.93
C TRP A 20 -2.23 0.63 -5.08
N SER A 21 -2.47 -0.53 -5.69
CA SER A 21 -1.39 -1.44 -6.07
C SER A 21 -0.51 -0.87 -7.18
N THR A 22 -1.03 0.11 -7.95
CA THR A 22 -0.45 0.77 -9.14
C THR A 22 -0.23 -0.17 -10.33
N THR A 23 0.32 -1.34 -10.05
CA THR A 23 0.60 -2.44 -10.98
C THR A 23 -0.48 -3.53 -10.90
N PRO A 24 -0.67 -4.29 -11.98
CA PRO A 24 -1.58 -5.43 -12.03
C PRO A 24 -0.99 -6.70 -11.42
N TYR A 25 -1.87 -7.59 -10.99
CA TYR A 25 -1.59 -8.91 -10.42
C TYR A 25 -2.54 -9.94 -11.02
N LEU A 26 -2.22 -11.22 -10.96
CA LEU A 26 -3.17 -12.29 -11.26
C LEU A 26 -4.31 -12.31 -10.24
N PHE A 27 -5.43 -12.88 -10.70
CA PHE A 27 -6.61 -13.15 -9.92
C PHE A 27 -7.21 -14.48 -10.39
N GLY A 28 -6.64 -15.58 -9.88
CA GLY A 28 -6.87 -16.92 -10.41
C GLY A 28 -6.03 -17.18 -11.66
N ALA A 29 -6.54 -18.03 -12.56
CA ALA A 29 -5.75 -18.56 -13.68
C ALA A 29 -5.41 -17.52 -14.76
N GLU A 30 -6.35 -16.65 -15.15
CA GLU A 30 -6.20 -15.83 -16.37
C GLU A 30 -6.60 -14.36 -16.21
N GLN A 31 -7.24 -13.98 -15.11
CA GLN A 31 -7.73 -12.62 -14.91
C GLN A 31 -6.64 -11.76 -14.27
N ALA A 32 -6.41 -10.55 -14.79
CA ALA A 32 -5.61 -9.55 -14.11
C ALA A 32 -6.48 -8.59 -13.29
N VAL A 33 -5.91 -8.07 -12.20
CA VAL A 33 -6.59 -7.17 -11.27
C VAL A 33 -5.64 -6.06 -10.79
N LYS A 34 -6.19 -4.89 -10.47
CA LYS A 34 -5.54 -3.87 -9.62
C LYS A 34 -6.27 -3.77 -8.30
N TYR A 35 -5.53 -3.55 -7.22
CA TYR A 35 -6.10 -3.45 -5.87
C TYR A 35 -6.15 -2.00 -5.39
N SER A 36 -7.11 -1.71 -4.51
CA SER A 36 -7.18 -0.44 -3.80
C SER A 36 -7.67 -0.60 -2.36
N LEU A 37 -7.15 0.22 -1.46
CA LEU A 37 -7.66 0.37 -0.09
C LEU A 37 -8.24 1.78 0.04
N ARG A 38 -9.55 1.87 0.23
CA ARG A 38 -10.29 3.15 0.36
C ARG A 38 -10.60 3.42 1.82
N PRO A 39 -10.17 4.54 2.42
CA PRO A 39 -10.41 4.82 3.83
C PRO A 39 -11.91 5.01 4.08
N THR A 40 -12.43 4.34 5.11
CA THR A 40 -13.85 4.37 5.51
C THR A 40 -14.05 4.78 6.97
N SER A 41 -12.97 5.08 7.69
CA SER A 41 -13.01 5.66 9.03
C SER A 41 -13.92 6.89 9.09
N LYS A 42 -14.83 6.92 10.07
CA LYS A 42 -15.72 8.08 10.30
C LYS A 42 -14.93 9.33 10.69
N ARG A 43 -13.89 9.15 11.51
CA ARG A 43 -12.97 10.20 11.91
C ARG A 43 -11.91 10.41 10.83
N ARG A 44 -11.65 11.67 10.52
CA ARG A 44 -10.47 12.13 9.77
C ARG A 44 -9.51 12.77 10.75
N SER A 45 -8.21 12.59 10.55
CA SER A 45 -7.21 13.32 11.35
C SER A 45 -7.14 14.77 10.90
N GLU A 46 -6.78 15.64 11.83
CA GLU A 46 -6.52 17.04 11.55
C GLU A 46 -5.06 17.20 11.13
N LYS A 47 -4.82 18.06 10.15
CA LYS A 47 -3.46 18.40 9.74
C LYS A 47 -3.02 19.64 10.54
N PRO A 48 -1.88 19.59 11.25
CA PRO A 48 -1.36 20.77 11.94
C PRO A 48 -0.91 21.85 10.94
N ASP A 49 -1.08 23.12 11.30
CA ASP A 49 -0.65 24.26 10.48
C ASP A 49 0.86 24.26 10.21
N LYS A 50 1.63 23.79 11.20
CA LYS A 50 3.08 23.61 11.12
C LYS A 50 3.41 22.14 11.40
N PRO A 51 3.39 21.26 10.39
CA PRO A 51 3.69 19.84 10.58
C PRO A 51 5.16 19.65 10.98
N GLY A 52 5.38 19.00 12.12
CA GLY A 52 6.70 18.49 12.49
C GLY A 52 7.12 17.31 11.62
N GLU A 53 8.37 16.84 11.77
CA GLU A 53 8.92 15.75 10.94
C GLU A 53 8.10 14.44 11.03
N ASP A 54 7.56 14.16 12.22
CA ASP A 54 6.85 12.92 12.56
C ASP A 54 5.32 13.03 12.53
N TYR A 55 4.77 14.15 12.03
CA TYR A 55 3.35 14.49 12.21
C TYR A 55 2.39 13.41 11.69
N LEU A 56 2.75 12.67 10.65
CA LEU A 56 1.92 11.59 10.10
C LEU A 56 1.78 10.44 11.10
N ALA A 57 2.89 10.03 11.73
CA ALA A 57 2.87 8.96 12.72
C ALA A 57 2.17 9.41 14.02
N GLU A 58 2.31 10.69 14.39
CA GLU A 58 1.57 11.30 15.50
C GLU A 58 0.06 11.30 15.22
N ALA A 59 -0.35 11.71 14.02
CA ALA A 59 -1.75 11.73 13.60
C ALA A 59 -2.38 10.32 13.58
N MET A 60 -1.64 9.30 13.11
CA MET A 60 -2.07 7.89 13.22
C MET A 60 -2.23 7.47 14.67
N GLN A 61 -1.26 7.79 15.54
CA GLN A 61 -1.29 7.39 16.94
C GLN A 61 -2.44 8.08 17.69
N ALA A 62 -2.69 9.36 17.43
CA ALA A 62 -3.79 10.11 18.00
C ALA A 62 -5.16 9.52 17.60
N HIS A 63 -5.28 9.04 16.35
CA HIS A 63 -6.46 8.32 15.87
C HIS A 63 -6.62 6.98 16.59
N LEU A 64 -5.60 6.12 16.48
CA LEU A 64 -5.66 4.73 16.96
C LEU A 64 -5.64 4.62 18.48
N ALA A 65 -5.29 5.69 19.21
CA ALA A 65 -5.45 5.73 20.67
C ALA A 65 -6.93 5.77 21.11
N LYS A 66 -7.85 6.16 20.21
CA LYS A 66 -9.26 6.40 20.55
C LYS A 66 -10.24 5.60 19.70
N GLN A 67 -9.90 5.34 18.44
CA GLN A 67 -10.81 4.73 17.47
C GLN A 67 -10.05 3.79 16.54
N GLU A 68 -10.73 2.76 16.06
CA GLU A 68 -10.22 1.95 14.96
C GLU A 68 -10.13 2.77 13.66
N ALA A 69 -9.30 2.30 12.75
CA ALA A 69 -9.32 2.75 11.36
C ALA A 69 -9.84 1.63 10.46
N SER A 70 -10.56 1.99 9.41
CA SER A 70 -11.13 1.04 8.47
C SER A 70 -10.87 1.45 7.02
N PHE A 71 -10.74 0.43 6.17
CA PHE A 71 -10.63 0.58 4.73
C PHE A 71 -11.51 -0.44 4.01
N ASP A 72 -12.15 -0.02 2.94
CA ASP A 72 -12.69 -0.95 1.96
C ASP A 72 -11.55 -1.48 1.10
N PHE A 73 -11.39 -2.80 1.07
CA PHE A 73 -10.48 -3.48 0.15
C PHE A 73 -11.23 -3.76 -1.14
N CYS A 74 -10.76 -3.16 -2.23
CA CYS A 74 -11.39 -3.18 -3.52
C CYS A 74 -10.49 -3.81 -4.58
N VAL A 75 -11.13 -4.45 -5.55
CA VAL A 75 -10.52 -4.98 -6.77
C VAL A 75 -11.06 -4.25 -7.99
N GLN A 76 -10.20 -4.00 -8.97
CA GLN A 76 -10.57 -3.52 -10.29
C GLN A 76 -10.13 -4.58 -11.30
N LEU A 77 -11.09 -5.28 -11.92
CA LEU A 77 -10.80 -6.32 -12.90
C LEU A 77 -10.31 -5.71 -14.22
N GLN A 78 -9.32 -6.31 -14.86
CA GLN A 78 -8.87 -5.87 -16.17
C GLN A 78 -9.97 -6.06 -17.22
N ALA A 79 -10.24 -5.02 -17.99
CA ALA A 79 -11.08 -5.06 -19.19
C ALA A 79 -10.25 -4.80 -20.46
N THR A 80 -10.84 -5.01 -21.64
CA THR A 80 -10.18 -4.80 -22.94
C THR A 80 -9.52 -3.41 -23.03
N GLY A 81 -8.27 -3.34 -23.50
CA GLY A 81 -7.54 -2.08 -23.64
C GLY A 81 -7.00 -1.49 -22.33
N MET A 82 -7.04 -2.24 -21.22
CA MET A 82 -6.35 -1.88 -19.98
C MET A 82 -4.96 -2.53 -19.96
N PRO A 83 -3.86 -1.76 -20.11
CA PRO A 83 -2.54 -2.34 -20.30
C PRO A 83 -2.00 -2.95 -19.00
N ILE A 84 -1.29 -4.08 -19.15
CA ILE A 84 -0.54 -4.73 -18.07
C ILE A 84 0.89 -4.19 -17.98
N GLU A 85 1.53 -4.00 -19.14
CA GLU A 85 2.96 -3.63 -19.23
C GLU A 85 3.20 -2.11 -19.04
N ASP A 86 2.15 -1.28 -19.04
CA ASP A 86 2.24 0.15 -18.79
C ASP A 86 1.44 0.54 -17.54
N ALA A 87 2.12 0.59 -16.40
CA ALA A 87 1.54 0.99 -15.12
C ALA A 87 1.28 2.50 -14.99
N SER A 88 1.74 3.33 -15.96
CA SER A 88 1.47 4.77 -15.96
C SER A 88 0.04 5.10 -16.42
N GLN A 89 -0.61 4.15 -17.10
CA GLN A 89 -1.98 4.29 -17.55
C GLN A 89 -2.97 3.88 -16.46
N ARG A 90 -3.88 4.82 -16.15
CA ARG A 90 -5.02 4.57 -15.28
C ARG A 90 -6.04 3.71 -16.00
N TRP A 91 -6.55 2.69 -15.32
CA TRP A 91 -7.67 1.89 -15.79
C TRP A 91 -8.97 2.65 -15.51
N ASP A 92 -9.77 2.88 -16.55
CA ASP A 92 -11.01 3.67 -16.45
C ASP A 92 -12.04 2.97 -15.55
N GLU A 93 -12.39 3.62 -14.45
CA GLU A 93 -13.35 3.11 -13.46
C GLU A 93 -14.79 3.05 -13.99
N ARG A 94 -15.12 3.78 -15.07
CA ARG A 94 -16.43 3.65 -15.74
C ARG A 94 -16.54 2.34 -16.51
N ARG A 95 -15.41 1.84 -17.03
CA ARG A 95 -15.33 0.60 -17.80
C ARG A 95 -15.10 -0.62 -16.92
N SER A 96 -14.36 -0.45 -15.83
CA SER A 96 -14.19 -1.46 -14.79
C SER A 96 -14.21 -0.79 -13.42
N PRO A 97 -15.33 -0.83 -12.69
CA PRO A 97 -15.45 -0.18 -11.40
C PRO A 97 -14.65 -0.91 -10.31
N LEU A 98 -14.34 -0.18 -9.23
CA LEU A 98 -13.78 -0.77 -8.01
C LEU A 98 -14.87 -1.55 -7.26
N VAL A 99 -14.72 -2.87 -7.19
CA VAL A 99 -15.61 -3.77 -6.46
C VAL A 99 -15.03 -4.02 -5.07
N LYS A 100 -15.79 -3.70 -4.01
CA LYS A 100 -15.42 -4.04 -2.63
C LYS A 100 -15.51 -5.55 -2.43
N VAL A 101 -14.45 -6.14 -1.87
CA VAL A 101 -14.37 -7.58 -1.57
C VAL A 101 -14.16 -7.85 -0.08
N ALA A 102 -13.63 -6.89 0.69
CA ALA A 102 -13.46 -7.02 2.12
C ALA A 102 -13.38 -5.65 2.81
N THR A 103 -13.33 -5.67 4.14
CA THR A 103 -12.99 -4.50 4.96
C THR A 103 -11.75 -4.84 5.80
N LEU A 104 -10.73 -4.00 5.71
CA LEU A 104 -9.56 -4.04 6.57
C LEU A 104 -9.81 -3.13 7.78
N THR A 105 -9.79 -3.70 8.98
CA THR A 105 -9.90 -2.95 10.23
C THR A 105 -8.57 -2.98 10.97
N ILE A 106 -8.09 -1.79 11.36
CA ILE A 106 -6.93 -1.60 12.22
C ILE A 106 -7.47 -1.22 13.60
N PRO A 107 -7.34 -2.08 14.62
CA PRO A 107 -7.96 -1.84 15.92
C PRO A 107 -7.30 -0.68 16.67
N VAL A 108 -8.03 -0.18 17.67
CA VAL A 108 -7.51 0.75 18.68
C VAL A 108 -6.23 0.17 19.28
N GLN A 109 -5.14 0.93 19.21
CA GLN A 109 -3.83 0.49 19.71
C GLN A 109 -2.86 1.65 19.94
N LYS A 110 -1.90 1.40 20.82
CA LYS A 110 -0.66 2.18 20.93
C LYS A 110 0.44 1.45 20.18
N PHE A 111 0.91 2.01 19.07
CA PHE A 111 1.91 1.38 18.22
C PHE A 111 3.27 2.11 18.26
N ARG A 112 3.32 3.37 18.72
CA ARG A 112 4.58 4.11 18.93
C ARG A 112 5.30 3.61 20.17
N THR A 113 5.91 2.42 20.07
CA THR A 113 6.70 1.77 21.11
C THR A 113 8.04 1.31 20.55
N ALA A 114 9.07 1.20 21.38
CA ALA A 114 10.40 0.75 20.94
C ALA A 114 10.34 -0.65 20.30
N GLN A 115 9.56 -1.57 20.88
CA GLN A 115 9.39 -2.93 20.35
C GLN A 115 8.76 -2.94 18.95
N ARG A 116 7.73 -2.11 18.71
CA ARG A 116 7.10 -1.99 17.39
C ARG A 116 8.01 -1.32 16.37
N GLN A 117 8.82 -0.35 16.80
CA GLN A 117 9.82 0.27 15.94
C GLN A 117 10.87 -0.77 15.50
N GLU A 118 11.41 -1.55 16.44
CA GLU A 118 12.35 -2.62 16.11
C GLU A 118 11.73 -3.66 15.18
N LEU A 119 10.48 -4.04 15.40
CA LEU A 119 9.76 -4.92 14.50
C LEU A 119 9.61 -4.31 13.10
N ALA A 120 9.21 -3.03 13.00
CA ALA A 120 9.08 -2.35 11.71
C ALA A 120 10.40 -2.30 10.93
N GLU A 121 11.53 -2.15 11.62
CA GLU A 121 12.88 -2.20 11.03
C GLU A 121 13.28 -3.59 10.51
N ARG A 122 12.60 -4.64 10.98
CA ARG A 122 12.84 -6.04 10.60
C ARG A 122 11.87 -6.55 9.54
N LEU A 123 10.67 -5.98 9.45
CA LEU A 123 9.67 -6.38 8.46
C LEU A 123 10.15 -6.05 7.04
N SER A 124 9.88 -6.96 6.13
CA SER A 124 10.13 -6.80 4.69
C SER A 124 8.86 -7.13 3.92
N PHE A 125 8.54 -6.30 2.94
CA PHE A 125 7.40 -6.48 2.06
C PHE A 125 7.91 -6.56 0.62
N ALA A 126 7.53 -7.62 -0.09
CA ALA A 126 7.96 -7.86 -1.47
C ALA A 126 6.73 -8.21 -2.33
N PRO A 127 6.60 -7.68 -3.57
CA PRO A 127 5.43 -7.94 -4.41
C PRO A 127 5.21 -9.40 -4.83
N ASP A 128 6.27 -10.21 -4.81
CA ASP A 128 6.27 -11.64 -5.10
C ASP A 128 5.99 -12.52 -3.88
N HIS A 129 5.87 -11.95 -2.69
CA HIS A 129 5.32 -12.67 -1.54
C HIS A 129 3.79 -12.76 -1.67
N ALA A 130 3.35 -13.51 -2.67
CA ALA A 130 1.98 -13.70 -3.07
C ALA A 130 1.75 -15.16 -3.49
N LEU A 131 0.50 -15.62 -3.40
CA LEU A 131 0.11 -16.91 -3.95
C LEU A 131 0.24 -16.91 -5.48
N PRO A 132 0.44 -18.07 -6.13
CA PRO A 132 0.49 -18.16 -7.59
C PRO A 132 -0.71 -17.50 -8.27
N ASP A 133 -1.91 -17.71 -7.74
CA ASP A 133 -3.17 -17.12 -8.22
C ASP A 133 -3.23 -15.59 -8.07
N HIS A 134 -2.28 -15.00 -7.35
CA HIS A 134 -2.12 -13.57 -7.12
C HIS A 134 -0.73 -13.06 -7.52
N ALA A 135 -0.03 -13.79 -8.40
CA ALA A 135 1.32 -13.42 -8.80
C ALA A 135 1.35 -12.04 -9.46
N PRO A 136 2.39 -11.24 -9.20
CA PRO A 136 2.51 -9.89 -9.76
C PRO A 136 2.76 -9.93 -11.28
N LEU A 137 2.08 -9.05 -12.02
CA LEU A 137 2.15 -8.99 -13.48
C LEU A 137 2.89 -7.75 -13.99
N GLY A 138 3.43 -7.83 -15.21
CA GLY A 138 4.04 -6.72 -15.92
C GLY A 138 5.52 -6.46 -15.60
N GLY A 139 6.21 -5.74 -16.49
CA GLY A 139 7.64 -5.46 -16.42
C GLY A 139 8.06 -4.68 -15.18
N LEU A 140 7.22 -3.74 -14.72
CA LEU A 140 7.50 -2.96 -13.51
C LEU A 140 7.56 -3.86 -12.27
N ASN A 141 6.66 -4.83 -12.15
CA ASN A 141 6.71 -5.78 -11.03
C ASN A 141 7.92 -6.72 -11.13
N ARG A 142 8.25 -7.23 -12.32
CA ARG A 142 9.49 -8.01 -12.52
C ARG A 142 10.74 -7.23 -12.09
N ALA A 143 10.79 -5.93 -12.36
CA ALA A 143 11.87 -5.07 -11.89
C ALA A 143 11.84 -4.89 -10.36
N ARG A 144 10.66 -4.62 -9.77
CA ARG A 144 10.49 -4.49 -8.31
C ARG A 144 11.00 -5.74 -7.59
N ILE A 145 10.61 -6.93 -8.01
CA ILE A 145 11.05 -8.20 -7.38
C ILE A 145 12.58 -8.26 -7.26
N LYS A 146 13.29 -7.97 -8.35
CA LYS A 146 14.76 -7.95 -8.37
C LYS A 146 15.33 -6.89 -7.42
N ILE A 147 14.77 -5.69 -7.43
CA ILE A 147 15.21 -4.56 -6.60
C ILE A 147 14.98 -4.84 -5.10
N TYR A 148 13.77 -5.26 -4.73
CA TYR A 148 13.42 -5.57 -3.33
C TYR A 148 14.27 -6.72 -2.78
N SER A 149 14.52 -7.76 -3.59
CA SER A 149 15.43 -8.86 -3.20
C SER A 149 16.86 -8.37 -2.96
N ALA A 150 17.39 -7.52 -3.85
CA ALA A 150 18.74 -6.96 -3.70
C ALA A 150 18.85 -6.03 -2.46
N LEU A 151 17.87 -5.15 -2.26
CA LEU A 151 17.84 -4.23 -1.12
C LEU A 151 17.67 -4.95 0.22
N SER A 152 16.83 -6.00 0.26
CA SER A 152 16.68 -6.84 1.44
C SER A 152 18.01 -7.50 1.82
N LYS A 153 18.69 -8.16 0.86
CA LYS A 153 20.03 -8.74 1.07
C LYS A 153 21.06 -7.71 1.56
N PHE A 154 21.04 -6.51 0.99
CA PHE A 154 21.93 -5.43 1.41
C PHE A 154 21.66 -4.97 2.84
N ARG A 155 20.40 -4.71 3.21
CA ARG A 155 20.00 -4.32 4.58
C ARG A 155 20.41 -5.40 5.59
N HIS A 156 20.14 -6.67 5.30
CA HIS A 156 20.51 -7.78 6.17
C HIS A 156 22.04 -7.88 6.37
N LYS A 157 22.82 -7.74 5.28
CA LYS A 157 24.28 -7.80 5.34
C LYS A 157 24.89 -6.61 6.10
N ARG A 158 24.41 -5.39 5.84
CA ARG A 158 24.87 -4.17 6.53
C ARG A 158 24.55 -4.22 8.02
N ASP A 159 23.36 -4.71 8.36
CA ASP A 159 22.85 -4.62 9.72
C ASP A 159 23.16 -5.87 10.58
N LYS A 160 23.82 -6.91 10.02
CA LYS A 160 24.10 -8.22 10.65
C LYS A 160 22.85 -8.93 11.22
N ARG A 161 21.68 -8.78 10.57
CA ARG A 161 20.39 -9.30 11.08
C ARG A 161 19.91 -10.52 10.30
N HIS A 162 19.53 -11.60 11.02
CA HIS A 162 18.86 -12.77 10.44
C HIS A 162 17.39 -12.48 10.11
N SER A 163 16.91 -12.92 8.94
CA SER A 163 15.50 -12.86 8.54
C SER A 163 14.67 -13.87 9.34
N LEU A 164 13.49 -13.46 9.81
CA LEU A 164 12.44 -14.42 10.14
C LEU A 164 11.83 -14.83 8.80
N GLY A 165 11.99 -16.11 8.44
CA GLY A 165 11.61 -16.69 7.15
C GLY A 165 10.14 -16.57 6.82
#